data_AF-R0M026-F1
#
_entry.id   AF-R0M026-F1
#
_cell.length_a   1.000
_cell.length_b   1.000
_cell.length_c   1.000
_cell.angle_alpha   90.00
_cell.angle_beta   90.00
_cell.angle_gamma   90.00
#
_symmetry.space_group_name_H-M   'P 1'
#
loop_
_entity.id
_entity.type
_entity.pdbx_description
1 polymer ?
#
loop_
_entity_poly.entity_id
_entity_poly.type
_entity_poly.pdbx_seq_one_letter_code
_entity_poly.pdbx_strand_id
1 'polypeptide(L)'
;MDLKKSQKNKIINDVFKGDSNSEWSILIYDQSTAKIMTNLFTQSELITHNIVLSQRIEEKREKADFPVVYFVLCTKENLKIINQEYDQNQYNSFRVCSLNQTNDIDLNPNIPFKIIFMNYVALEDKVFLSSIPDIYSVANTLNLNFYVEFTLKSLEFECKKLDESFGEERNGKILIFDRSLDLFTPLGHFFTFQAFLMIFMKIKWVIQGVVVITGWWYDRGVYQGYDQV
;
A
#
# COMPACT_ATOMS: atom_id res chain seq x y z
N MET A 1 -16.55 12.22 4.47
CA MET A 1 -16.19 10.92 3.87
C MET A 1 -14.75 10.73 4.25
N ASP A 2 -14.50 9.94 5.28
CA ASP A 2 -13.19 9.90 5.93
C ASP A 2 -12.47 8.67 5.42
N LEU A 3 -11.73 8.83 4.31
CA LEU A 3 -11.07 7.71 3.63
C LEU A 3 -10.10 7.00 4.57
N LYS A 4 -9.32 7.78 5.34
CA LYS A 4 -8.36 7.28 6.32
C LYS A 4 -9.02 6.39 7.36
N LYS A 5 -10.15 6.85 7.91
CA LYS A 5 -10.93 6.10 8.90
C LYS A 5 -11.57 4.85 8.29
N SER A 6 -12.11 4.95 7.08
CA SER A 6 -12.70 3.80 6.38
C SER A 6 -11.66 2.72 6.10
N GLN A 7 -10.50 3.10 5.56
CA GLN A 7 -9.39 2.18 5.29
C GLN A 7 -8.90 1.51 6.59
N LYS A 8 -8.72 2.30 7.66
CA LYS A 8 -8.33 1.78 8.98
C LYS A 8 -9.32 0.74 9.51
N ASN A 9 -10.61 1.06 9.50
CA ASN A 9 -11.66 0.14 9.97
C ASN A 9 -11.72 -1.14 9.14
N LYS A 10 -11.52 -1.04 7.83
CA LYS A 10 -11.47 -2.19 6.93
C LYS A 10 -10.28 -3.09 7.25
N ILE A 11 -9.08 -2.54 7.47
CA ILE A 11 -7.90 -3.31 7.90
C ILE A 11 -8.16 -4.02 9.23
N ILE A 12 -8.71 -3.32 10.22
CA ILE A 12 -8.99 -3.93 11.53
C ILE A 12 -9.95 -5.12 11.40
N ASN A 13 -11.02 -4.95 10.63
CA ASN A 13 -12.02 -6.00 10.47
C ASN A 13 -11.55 -7.17 9.60
N ASP A 14 -10.78 -6.89 8.55
CA ASP A 14 -10.43 -7.92 7.57
C ASP A 14 -9.09 -8.61 7.84
N VAL A 15 -8.12 -7.91 8.43
CA VAL A 15 -6.76 -8.40 8.70
C VAL A 15 -6.61 -8.80 10.17
N PHE A 16 -6.98 -7.91 11.11
CA PHE A 16 -6.63 -8.10 12.52
C PHE A 16 -7.63 -8.98 13.28
N LYS A 17 -8.93 -8.90 12.96
CA LYS A 17 -9.91 -9.83 13.53
C LYS A 17 -9.71 -11.21 12.90
N GLY A 18 -9.08 -12.11 13.66
CA GLY A 18 -8.99 -13.54 13.39
C GLY A 18 -10.31 -14.26 13.66
N ASP A 19 -10.32 -15.58 13.42
CA ASP A 19 -11.46 -16.45 13.71
C ASP A 19 -11.67 -16.63 15.22
N SER A 20 -10.60 -16.46 16.01
CA SER A 20 -10.59 -16.40 17.48
C SER A 20 -10.38 -14.95 17.95
N ASN A 21 -11.34 -14.41 18.69
CA ASN A 21 -11.36 -12.99 19.09
C ASN A 21 -10.31 -12.62 20.17
N SER A 22 -9.50 -13.58 20.62
CA SER A 22 -8.64 -13.45 21.81
C SER A 22 -7.22 -13.99 21.64
N GLU A 23 -6.81 -14.43 20.45
CA GLU A 23 -5.45 -14.91 20.23
C GLU A 23 -4.54 -13.78 19.77
N TRP A 24 -3.42 -13.63 20.48
CA TRP A 24 -2.32 -12.73 20.14
C TRP A 24 -1.67 -13.20 18.84
N SER A 25 -1.41 -12.28 17.90
CA SER A 25 -0.84 -12.60 16.58
C SER A 25 0.39 -11.76 16.25
N ILE A 26 1.21 -12.28 15.33
CA ILE A 26 2.34 -11.57 14.73
C ILE A 26 1.90 -11.06 13.35
N LEU A 27 2.11 -9.77 13.09
CA LEU A 27 1.83 -9.15 11.79
C LEU A 27 3.12 -9.07 10.97
N ILE A 28 3.12 -9.71 9.81
CA ILE A 28 4.20 -9.59 8.83
C ILE A 28 3.71 -8.74 7.66
N TYR A 29 4.47 -7.73 7.26
CA TYR A 29 4.11 -6.85 6.15
C TYR A 29 5.28 -6.58 5.20
N ASP A 30 4.97 -6.21 3.96
CA ASP A 30 5.97 -5.86 2.94
C ASP A 30 6.19 -4.34 2.81
N GLN A 31 7.08 -3.93 1.91
CA GLN A 31 7.32 -2.51 1.65
C GLN A 31 6.08 -1.73 1.17
N SER A 32 5.18 -2.35 0.42
CA SER A 32 3.99 -1.70 -0.12
C SER A 32 2.98 -1.43 1.00
N THR A 33 2.72 -2.46 1.79
CA THR A 33 1.89 -2.43 2.99
C THR A 33 2.46 -1.51 4.06
N ALA A 34 3.79 -1.44 4.23
CA ALA A 34 4.43 -0.55 5.20
C ALA A 34 4.01 0.92 4.99
N LYS A 35 3.87 1.36 3.72
CA LYS A 35 3.41 2.72 3.38
C LYS A 35 1.97 2.98 3.83
N ILE A 36 1.12 1.95 3.82
CA ILE A 36 -0.26 2.02 4.29
C ILE A 36 -0.28 2.04 5.83
N MET A 37 0.45 1.11 6.45
CA MET A 37 0.48 0.92 7.90
C MET A 37 1.01 2.14 8.65
N THR A 38 2.13 2.71 8.18
CA THR A 38 2.77 3.88 8.80
C THR A 38 1.88 5.12 8.84
N ASN A 39 0.96 5.26 7.89
CA ASN A 39 0.02 6.38 7.84
C ASN A 39 -1.23 6.17 8.71
N LEU A 40 -1.61 4.92 8.98
CA LEU A 40 -2.91 4.57 9.60
C LEU A 40 -2.81 4.12 11.05
N PHE A 41 -1.71 3.46 11.43
CA PHE A 41 -1.57 2.80 12.72
C PHE A 41 -0.31 3.26 13.46
N THR A 42 -0.46 3.46 14.77
CA THR A 42 0.67 3.56 15.69
C THR A 42 0.96 2.21 16.34
N GLN A 43 2.15 2.02 16.91
CA GLN A 43 2.51 0.77 17.59
C GLN A 43 1.52 0.42 18.72
N SER A 44 1.07 1.41 19.49
CA SER A 44 0.09 1.22 20.58
C SER A 44 -1.26 0.71 20.07
N GLU A 45 -1.68 1.13 18.88
CA GLU A 45 -2.94 0.68 18.27
C GLU A 45 -2.85 -0.78 17.80
N LEU A 46 -1.68 -1.22 17.32
CA LEU A 46 -1.47 -2.62 16.95
C LEU A 46 -1.63 -3.55 18.17
N ILE A 47 -1.03 -3.17 19.30
CA ILE A 47 -1.14 -3.93 20.55
C ILE A 47 -2.60 -4.00 21.02
N THR A 48 -3.36 -2.92 20.86
CA THR A 48 -4.80 -2.88 21.20
C THR A 48 -5.63 -3.83 20.35
N HIS A 49 -5.16 -4.18 19.15
CA HIS A 49 -5.80 -5.12 18.23
C HIS A 49 -5.20 -6.54 18.28
N ASN A 50 -4.61 -6.92 19.42
CA ASN A 50 -4.01 -8.24 19.67
C ASN A 50 -2.83 -8.57 18.73
N ILE A 51 -2.11 -7.56 18.26
CA ILE A 51 -0.87 -7.74 17.50
C ILE A 51 0.30 -7.51 18.44
N VAL A 52 1.03 -8.57 18.78
CA VAL A 52 2.17 -8.50 19.72
C VAL A 52 3.36 -7.85 19.04
N LEU A 53 3.59 -8.24 17.80
CA LEU A 53 4.79 -7.89 17.06
C LEU A 53 4.43 -7.62 15.60
N SER A 54 5.00 -6.56 15.04
CA SER A 54 4.86 -6.23 13.63
C SER A 54 6.25 -6.16 13.00
N GLN A 55 6.52 -6.96 11.98
CA GLN A 55 7.82 -7.09 11.33
C GLN A 55 7.72 -7.07 9.81
N ARG A 56 8.84 -6.74 9.17
CA ARG A 56 8.93 -6.72 7.71
C ARG A 56 9.24 -8.12 7.14
N ILE A 57 8.76 -8.42 5.93
CA ILE A 57 9.03 -9.70 5.25
C ILE A 57 10.49 -9.87 4.83
N GLU A 58 11.19 -8.77 4.62
CA GLU A 58 12.58 -8.74 4.17
C GLU A 58 13.60 -8.97 5.31
N GLU A 59 13.14 -8.92 6.57
CA GLU A 59 13.98 -9.07 7.75
C GLU A 59 14.16 -10.55 8.13
N LYS A 60 15.35 -10.90 8.65
CA LYS A 60 15.58 -12.25 9.21
C LYS A 60 14.86 -12.36 10.55
N ARG A 61 14.04 -13.40 10.69
CA ARG A 61 13.19 -13.63 11.87
C ARG A 61 13.54 -14.92 12.57
N GLU A 62 13.25 -14.95 13.86
CA GLU A 62 13.35 -16.14 14.70
C GLU A 62 12.00 -16.84 14.79
N LYS A 63 12.04 -18.13 15.15
CA LYS A 63 10.85 -18.94 15.37
C LYS A 63 10.02 -18.38 16.52
N ALA A 64 8.70 -18.32 16.36
CA ALA A 64 7.80 -17.81 17.39
C ALA A 64 6.54 -18.67 17.54
N ASP A 65 6.12 -18.91 18.78
CA ASP A 65 4.97 -19.75 19.11
C ASP A 65 3.63 -18.99 19.06
N PHE A 66 3.48 -18.06 18.12
CA PHE A 66 2.26 -17.27 17.92
C PHE A 66 1.70 -17.47 16.51
N PRO A 67 0.38 -17.35 16.30
CA PRO A 67 -0.21 -17.31 14.96
C PRO A 67 0.28 -16.07 14.19
N VAL A 68 0.48 -16.22 12.88
CA VAL A 68 1.01 -15.18 12.03
C VAL A 68 -0.02 -14.74 10.98
N VAL A 69 -0.12 -13.43 10.78
CA VAL A 69 -0.92 -12.79 9.75
C VAL A 69 0.01 -12.06 8.80
N TYR A 70 0.12 -12.54 7.56
CA TYR A 70 0.82 -11.85 6.49
C TYR A 70 -0.12 -10.85 5.84
N PHE A 71 0.28 -9.57 5.82
CA PHE A 71 -0.40 -8.51 5.11
C PHE A 71 0.53 -7.94 4.04
N VAL A 72 0.47 -8.51 2.84
CA VAL A 72 1.48 -8.29 1.79
C VAL A 72 0.85 -8.07 0.42
N LEU A 73 1.61 -7.51 -0.51
CA LEU A 73 1.27 -7.58 -1.92
C LEU A 73 1.52 -9.00 -2.43
N CYS A 74 0.63 -9.52 -3.27
CA CYS A 74 0.81 -10.85 -3.86
C CYS A 74 1.87 -10.78 -4.97
N THR A 75 3.12 -11.00 -4.60
CA THR A 75 4.25 -11.13 -5.53
C THR A 75 4.82 -12.54 -5.44
N LYS A 76 5.38 -13.04 -6.55
CA LYS A 76 5.99 -14.38 -6.60
C LYS A 76 7.11 -14.55 -5.57
N GLU A 77 7.80 -13.46 -5.23
CA GLU A 77 8.86 -13.44 -4.21
C GLU A 77 8.29 -13.63 -2.81
N ASN A 78 7.26 -12.85 -2.46
CA ASN A 78 6.60 -12.93 -1.15
C ASN A 78 5.99 -14.32 -0.93
N LEU A 79 5.31 -14.88 -1.95
CA LEU A 79 4.70 -16.21 -1.86
C LEU A 79 5.74 -17.31 -1.62
N LYS A 80 6.89 -17.25 -2.28
CA LYS A 80 7.99 -18.21 -2.08
C LYS A 80 8.52 -18.18 -0.65
N ILE A 81 8.71 -16.99 -0.10
CA ILE A 81 9.18 -16.81 1.29
C ILE A 81 8.15 -17.41 2.25
N ILE A 82 6.86 -17.11 2.07
CA ILE A 82 5.78 -17.62 2.92
C ILE A 82 5.72 -19.16 2.89
N ASN A 83 5.83 -19.78 1.71
CA ASN A 83 5.85 -21.24 1.60
C ASN A 83 7.08 -21.85 2.31
N GLN A 84 8.26 -21.25 2.17
CA GLN A 84 9.46 -21.70 2.87
C GLN A 84 9.31 -21.61 4.39
N GLU A 85 8.69 -20.55 4.91
CA GLU A 85 8.43 -20.38 6.34
C GLU A 85 7.36 -21.37 6.86
N TYR A 86 6.40 -21.71 6.02
CA TYR A 86 5.40 -22.75 6.30
C TYR A 86 6.04 -24.13 6.39
N ASP A 87 6.89 -24.50 5.42
CA ASP A 87 7.60 -25.79 5.42
C ASP A 87 8.53 -25.95 6.63
N GLN A 88 9.08 -24.84 7.13
CA GLN A 88 9.92 -24.80 8.33
C GLN A 88 9.12 -24.80 9.65
N ASN A 89 7.78 -24.71 9.61
CA ASN A 89 6.91 -24.57 10.78
C ASN A 89 7.41 -23.49 11.75
N GLN A 90 7.66 -22.29 11.22
CA GLN A 90 8.15 -21.13 12.00
C GLN A 90 7.10 -20.56 12.96
N TYR A 91 5.81 -20.79 12.68
CA TYR A 91 4.67 -20.25 13.43
C TYR A 91 3.59 -21.33 13.63
N ASN A 92 2.69 -21.10 14.59
CA ASN A 92 1.64 -22.07 14.94
C ASN A 92 0.52 -22.15 13.90
N SER A 93 0.18 -21.03 13.28
CA SER A 93 -0.90 -20.90 12.29
C SER A 93 -0.56 -19.78 11.32
N PHE A 94 -0.93 -19.94 10.05
CA PHE A 94 -0.60 -19.03 8.97
C PHE A 94 -1.88 -18.47 8.37
N ARG A 95 -1.96 -17.14 8.23
CA ARG A 95 -3.03 -16.46 7.48
C ARG A 95 -2.42 -15.46 6.52
N VAL A 96 -2.84 -15.47 5.26
CA VAL A 96 -2.32 -14.55 4.24
C VAL A 96 -3.43 -13.63 3.75
N CYS A 97 -3.19 -12.34 3.87
CA CYS A 97 -4.05 -11.26 3.42
C CYS A 97 -3.34 -10.48 2.32
N SER A 98 -3.87 -10.55 1.09
CA SER A 98 -3.31 -9.85 -0.07
C SER A 98 -4.01 -8.52 -0.37
N LEU A 99 -3.22 -7.53 -0.78
CA LEU A 99 -3.72 -6.24 -1.27
C LEU A 99 -4.36 -6.33 -2.67
N ASN A 100 -3.88 -7.22 -3.53
CA ASN A 100 -4.31 -7.37 -4.93
C ASN A 100 -4.68 -8.83 -5.26
N GLN A 101 -5.42 -9.00 -6.35
CA GLN A 101 -5.70 -10.30 -6.92
C GLN A 101 -4.59 -10.67 -7.92
N THR A 102 -4.14 -11.92 -7.86
CA THR A 102 -3.24 -12.51 -8.86
C THR A 102 -3.83 -13.81 -9.38
N ASN A 103 -3.57 -14.09 -10.66
CA ASN A 103 -4.07 -15.30 -11.32
C ASN A 103 -3.25 -16.54 -10.96
N ASP A 104 -1.94 -16.38 -10.74
CA ASP A 104 -1.03 -17.44 -10.31
C ASP A 104 -0.76 -17.31 -8.81
N ILE A 105 -1.47 -18.09 -7.98
CA ILE A 105 -1.23 -18.16 -6.53
C ILE A 105 -0.48 -19.46 -6.26
N ASP A 106 0.85 -19.39 -6.30
CA ASP A 106 1.74 -20.49 -5.91
C ASP A 106 1.84 -20.57 -4.37
N LEU A 107 0.71 -20.73 -3.66
CA LEU A 107 0.68 -20.85 -2.20
C LEU A 107 0.25 -22.27 -1.80
N ASN A 108 0.78 -22.78 -0.68
CA ASN A 108 0.33 -24.05 -0.13
C ASN A 108 -1.19 -24.01 0.14
N PRO A 109 -1.98 -24.99 -0.34
CA PRO A 109 -3.45 -24.98 -0.22
C PRO A 109 -3.97 -25.00 1.22
N ASN A 110 -3.14 -25.39 2.18
CA ASN A 110 -3.52 -25.40 3.59
C ASN A 110 -3.52 -24.01 4.24
N ILE A 111 -2.93 -23.00 3.59
CA ILE A 111 -2.83 -21.66 4.15
C ILE A 111 -4.08 -20.86 3.75
N PRO A 112 -4.89 -20.37 4.71
CA PRO A 112 -6.03 -19.51 4.40
C PRO A 112 -5.57 -18.20 3.75
N PHE A 113 -6.04 -17.98 2.52
CA PHE A 113 -5.74 -16.80 1.71
C PHE A 113 -7.00 -15.93 1.55
N LYS A 114 -6.88 -14.64 1.88
CA LYS A 114 -7.94 -13.64 1.77
C LYS A 114 -7.45 -12.44 0.96
N ILE A 115 -8.27 -11.95 0.03
CA ILE A 115 -7.98 -10.74 -0.77
C ILE A 115 -8.77 -9.57 -0.20
N ILE A 116 -8.12 -8.43 0.05
CA ILE A 116 -8.75 -7.28 0.74
C ILE A 116 -8.91 -6.04 -0.18
N PHE A 117 -8.37 -6.05 -1.41
CA PHE A 117 -8.49 -4.96 -2.39
C PHE A 117 -8.26 -3.57 -1.75
N MET A 118 -7.03 -3.32 -1.28
CA MET A 118 -6.65 -2.08 -0.58
C MET A 118 -5.30 -1.53 -1.02
N ASN A 119 -4.94 -1.71 -2.30
CA ASN A 119 -3.65 -1.26 -2.81
C ASN A 119 -3.58 0.25 -3.09
N TYR A 120 -3.84 1.08 -2.07
CA TYR A 120 -3.72 2.54 -2.15
C TYR A 120 -3.33 3.12 -0.78
N VAL A 121 -2.77 4.32 -0.78
CA VAL A 121 -2.32 5.01 0.44
C VAL A 121 -3.19 6.22 0.70
N ALA A 122 -4.00 6.21 1.76
CA ALA A 122 -4.70 7.41 2.23
C ALA A 122 -3.71 8.33 2.96
N LEU A 123 -3.48 9.52 2.41
CA LEU A 123 -2.62 10.55 3.00
C LEU A 123 -3.42 11.43 3.97
N GLU A 124 -4.62 11.81 3.55
CA GLU A 124 -5.56 12.62 4.32
C GLU A 124 -6.98 12.07 4.15
N ASP A 125 -7.98 12.68 4.80
CA ASP A 125 -9.37 12.19 4.75
C ASP A 125 -9.96 12.19 3.33
N LYS A 126 -9.43 13.03 2.44
CA LYS A 126 -9.89 13.20 1.05
C LYS A 126 -8.77 13.08 0.01
N VAL A 127 -7.54 12.78 0.43
CA VAL A 127 -6.37 12.72 -0.45
C VAL A 127 -5.74 11.34 -0.35
N PHE A 128 -5.52 10.70 -1.50
CA PHE A 128 -4.90 9.39 -1.57
C PHE A 128 -3.95 9.29 -2.76
N LEU A 129 -3.04 8.32 -2.66
CA LEU A 129 -2.12 7.93 -3.71
C LEU A 129 -2.50 6.52 -4.20
N SER A 130 -2.69 6.35 -5.50
CA SER A 130 -3.09 5.09 -6.12
C SER A 130 -2.64 5.04 -7.57
N SER A 131 -2.40 3.83 -8.07
CA SER A 131 -2.35 3.58 -9.52
C SER A 131 -3.78 3.53 -10.07
N ILE A 132 -3.93 3.70 -11.39
CA ILE A 132 -5.24 3.60 -12.08
C ILE A 132 -5.96 2.26 -11.79
N PRO A 133 -5.34 1.07 -11.95
CA PRO A 133 -6.05 -0.18 -11.68
C PRO A 133 -6.49 -0.32 -10.21
N ASP A 134 -5.74 0.29 -9.29
CA ASP A 134 -6.00 0.21 -7.86
C ASP A 134 -7.13 1.14 -7.40
N ILE A 135 -7.64 2.03 -8.28
CA ILE A 135 -8.80 2.90 -7.98
C ILE A 135 -10.02 2.07 -7.56
N TYR A 136 -10.18 0.88 -8.11
CA TYR A 136 -11.20 -0.07 -7.68
C TYR A 136 -11.15 -0.35 -6.16
N SER A 137 -9.94 -0.44 -5.59
CA SER A 137 -9.74 -0.64 -4.14
C SER A 137 -10.29 0.52 -3.30
N VAL A 138 -10.14 1.75 -3.80
CA VAL A 138 -10.68 2.96 -3.17
C VAL A 138 -12.21 2.91 -3.21
N ALA A 139 -12.76 2.63 -4.39
CA ALA A 139 -14.20 2.51 -4.60
C ALA A 139 -14.83 1.44 -3.68
N ASN A 140 -14.21 0.27 -3.58
CA ASN A 140 -14.63 -0.81 -2.68
C ASN A 140 -14.56 -0.38 -1.19
N THR A 141 -13.58 0.42 -0.80
CA THR A 141 -13.50 0.94 0.59
C THR A 141 -14.58 1.98 0.89
N LEU A 142 -15.03 2.70 -0.13
CA LEU A 142 -16.07 3.72 -0.02
C LEU A 142 -17.48 3.18 -0.30
N ASN A 143 -17.59 1.92 -0.72
CA ASN A 143 -18.81 1.28 -1.20
C ASN A 143 -19.49 2.10 -2.32
N LEU A 144 -18.69 2.56 -3.28
CA LEU A 144 -19.14 3.34 -4.44
C LEU A 144 -18.77 2.64 -5.74
N ASN A 145 -19.58 2.86 -6.77
CA ASN A 145 -19.28 2.54 -8.15
C ASN A 145 -19.17 3.84 -8.95
N PHE A 146 -18.04 4.04 -9.64
CA PHE A 146 -17.75 5.28 -10.34
C PHE A 146 -17.98 5.17 -11.85
N TYR A 147 -18.53 6.21 -12.45
CA TYR A 147 -18.38 6.46 -13.87
C TYR A 147 -16.97 6.98 -14.14
N VAL A 148 -16.21 6.29 -14.98
CA VAL A 148 -14.84 6.67 -15.32
C VAL A 148 -14.86 7.60 -16.53
N GLU A 149 -14.51 8.86 -16.32
CA GLU A 149 -14.29 9.84 -17.39
C GLU A 149 -12.79 10.20 -17.43
N PHE A 150 -12.21 10.26 -18.62
CA PHE A 150 -10.78 10.54 -18.81
C PHE A 150 -10.57 11.53 -19.96
N THR A 151 -9.49 12.31 -19.89
CA THR A 151 -9.22 13.35 -20.91
C THR A 151 -8.36 12.84 -22.08
N LEU A 152 -7.40 11.95 -21.83
CA LEU A 152 -6.41 11.52 -22.82
C LEU A 152 -6.69 10.13 -23.39
N LYS A 153 -6.57 9.99 -24.70
CA LYS A 153 -6.69 8.71 -25.41
C LYS A 153 -5.62 7.69 -25.02
N SER A 154 -4.43 8.13 -24.58
CA SER A 154 -3.37 7.21 -24.14
C SER A 154 -3.76 6.35 -22.94
N LEU A 155 -4.65 6.86 -22.08
CA LEU A 155 -5.14 6.17 -20.88
C LEU A 155 -6.41 5.36 -21.15
N GLU A 156 -6.94 5.40 -22.38
CA GLU A 156 -8.23 4.80 -22.73
C GLU A 156 -8.30 3.31 -22.40
N PHE A 157 -7.23 2.55 -22.69
CA PHE A 157 -7.19 1.11 -22.42
C PHE A 157 -7.33 0.80 -20.93
N GLU A 158 -6.51 1.42 -20.08
CA GLU A 158 -6.55 1.21 -18.62
C GLU A 158 -7.85 1.73 -18.01
N CYS A 159 -8.35 2.87 -18.48
CA CYS A 159 -9.60 3.46 -17.96
C CYS A 159 -10.83 2.64 -18.34
N LYS A 160 -10.88 2.07 -19.56
CA LYS A 160 -11.96 1.16 -19.98
C LYS A 160 -11.96 -0.12 -19.16
N LYS A 161 -10.78 -0.72 -18.96
CA LYS A 161 -10.63 -1.91 -18.10
C LYS A 161 -11.07 -1.62 -16.66
N LEU A 162 -10.76 -0.43 -16.14
CA LEU A 162 -11.23 0.01 -14.84
C LEU A 162 -12.76 0.20 -14.83
N ASP A 163 -13.35 0.80 -15.86
CA ASP A 163 -14.80 1.00 -15.94
C ASP A 163 -15.56 -0.34 -15.97
N GLU A 164 -15.04 -1.33 -16.72
CA GLU A 164 -15.56 -2.70 -16.74
C GLU A 164 -15.55 -3.38 -15.36
N SER A 165 -14.63 -3.00 -14.47
CA SER A 165 -14.55 -3.58 -13.11
C SER A 165 -15.67 -3.12 -12.17
N PHE A 166 -16.35 -2.01 -12.48
CA PHE A 166 -17.44 -1.48 -11.65
C PHE A 166 -18.81 -2.05 -12.09
N GLY A 167 -19.75 -2.20 -11.15
CA GLY A 167 -21.12 -2.69 -11.43
C GLY A 167 -22.08 -1.65 -12.02
N GLU A 168 -23.12 -2.11 -12.74
CA GLU A 168 -24.03 -1.27 -13.54
C GLU A 168 -24.65 -0.08 -12.76
N GLU A 169 -25.01 -0.30 -11.50
CA GLU A 169 -25.50 0.77 -10.62
C GLU A 169 -24.33 1.66 -10.18
N ARG A 170 -24.32 2.89 -10.67
CA ARG A 170 -23.22 3.84 -10.53
C ARG A 170 -23.67 5.06 -9.73
N ASN A 171 -22.94 5.37 -8.67
CA ASN A 171 -23.32 6.38 -7.66
C ASN A 171 -22.31 7.52 -7.53
N GLY A 172 -21.25 7.52 -8.33
CA GLY A 172 -20.23 8.56 -8.33
C GLY A 172 -19.58 8.72 -9.70
N LYS A 173 -18.77 9.77 -9.84
CA LYS A 173 -17.94 9.99 -11.03
C LYS A 173 -16.48 10.13 -10.61
N ILE A 174 -15.58 9.56 -11.40
CA ILE A 174 -14.14 9.78 -11.27
C ILE A 174 -13.61 10.40 -12.55
N LEU A 175 -12.88 11.50 -12.40
CA LEU A 175 -12.25 12.22 -13.50
C LEU A 175 -10.75 11.95 -13.47
N ILE A 176 -10.23 11.33 -14.54
CA ILE A 176 -8.82 11.04 -14.70
C ILE A 176 -8.19 12.09 -15.63
N PHE A 177 -7.27 12.85 -15.05
CA PHE A 177 -6.52 13.90 -15.72
C PHE A 177 -5.04 13.53 -15.80
N ASP A 178 -4.35 14.10 -16.78
CA ASP A 178 -2.91 14.11 -16.85
C ASP A 178 -2.36 15.46 -16.38
N ARG A 179 -1.10 15.46 -15.97
CA ARG A 179 -0.41 16.64 -15.47
C ARG A 179 -0.30 17.75 -16.52
N SER A 180 -0.34 17.41 -17.80
CA SER A 180 -0.34 18.37 -18.91
C SER A 180 -1.51 19.38 -18.86
N LEU A 181 -2.61 19.07 -18.17
CA LEU A 181 -3.73 20.00 -17.97
C LEU A 181 -3.33 21.23 -17.16
N ASP A 182 -2.35 21.09 -16.25
CA ASP A 182 -1.86 22.17 -15.41
C ASP A 182 -0.38 21.97 -15.04
N LEU A 183 0.48 22.65 -15.82
CA LEU A 183 1.93 22.65 -15.65
C LEU A 183 2.41 23.74 -14.68
N PHE A 184 1.60 24.75 -14.39
CA PHE A 184 2.05 25.93 -13.64
C PHE A 184 1.89 25.78 -12.14
N THR A 185 0.75 25.28 -11.67
CA THR A 185 0.49 25.03 -10.24
C THR A 185 1.62 24.27 -9.54
N PRO A 186 2.15 23.12 -10.03
CA PRO A 186 3.23 22.42 -9.33
C PRO A 186 4.52 23.23 -9.17
N LEU A 187 4.77 24.18 -10.07
CA LEU A 187 5.99 25.00 -10.08
C LEU A 187 5.80 26.29 -9.26
N GLY A 188 4.56 26.64 -8.93
CA GLY A 188 4.23 27.80 -8.13
C GLY A 188 4.67 27.64 -6.68
N HIS A 189 5.27 28.68 -6.12
CA HIS A 189 5.49 28.77 -4.67
C HIS A 189 4.18 29.16 -3.98
N PHE A 190 3.56 28.20 -3.28
CA PHE A 190 2.38 28.47 -2.46
C PHE A 190 2.76 28.84 -1.03
N PHE A 191 2.09 29.85 -0.50
CA PHE A 191 2.26 30.35 0.87
C PHE A 191 1.23 29.78 1.85
N THR A 192 0.49 28.75 1.46
CA THR A 192 -0.28 27.95 2.41
C THR A 192 0.68 27.15 3.29
N PHE A 193 0.34 26.99 4.57
CA PHE A 193 1.26 26.41 5.57
C PHE A 193 1.87 25.08 5.12
N GLN A 194 1.04 24.11 4.74
CA GLN A 194 1.49 22.79 4.30
C GLN A 194 2.40 22.86 3.07
N ALA A 195 2.03 23.64 2.04
CA ALA A 195 2.82 23.74 0.82
C ALA A 195 4.16 24.44 1.05
N PHE A 196 4.16 25.53 1.83
CA PHE A 196 5.38 26.25 2.20
C PHE A 196 6.36 25.34 2.95
N LEU A 197 5.88 24.59 3.94
CA LEU A 197 6.70 23.64 4.69
C LEU A 197 7.29 22.55 3.79
N MET A 198 6.46 21.96 2.92
CA MET A 198 6.90 20.86 2.05
C MET A 198 7.94 21.32 1.03
N ILE A 199 7.80 22.54 0.50
CA ILE A 199 8.69 23.11 -0.50
C ILE A 199 10.00 23.62 0.13
N PHE A 200 9.92 24.40 1.20
CA PHE A 200 11.08 25.14 1.72
C PHE A 200 11.80 24.42 2.85
N MET A 201 11.08 23.74 3.73
CA MET A 201 11.70 23.12 4.91
C MET A 201 12.22 21.70 4.66
N LYS A 202 12.08 21.17 3.43
CA LYS A 202 12.49 19.80 3.05
C LYS A 202 12.08 18.78 4.12
N ILE A 203 10.85 18.90 4.62
CA ILE A 203 10.34 17.96 5.62
C ILE A 203 10.30 16.60 4.96
N LYS A 204 11.29 15.78 5.29
CA LYS A 204 11.25 14.35 5.01
C LYS A 204 10.21 13.79 5.95
N TRP A 205 9.17 13.18 5.40
CA TRP A 205 8.41 12.21 6.18
C TRP A 205 9.42 11.16 6.64
N VAL A 206 9.74 11.18 7.93
CA VAL A 206 10.59 10.17 8.55
C VAL A 206 9.75 8.90 8.59
N ILE A 207 9.80 8.14 7.50
CA ILE A 207 9.45 6.73 7.50
C ILE A 207 10.55 6.09 8.34
N GLN A 208 10.26 5.77 9.60
CA GLN A 208 11.19 5.06 10.46
C GLN A 208 11.68 3.80 9.72
N GLY A 209 12.97 3.77 9.37
CA GLY A 209 13.67 2.57 8.94
C GLY A 209 14.34 2.58 7.56
N VAL A 210 13.97 3.44 6.60
CA VAL A 210 14.67 3.50 5.30
C VAL A 210 14.70 4.92 4.75
N VAL A 211 15.89 5.49 4.66
CA VAL A 211 16.15 6.73 3.92
C VAL A 211 15.99 6.44 2.43
N VAL A 212 14.80 6.67 1.88
CA VAL A 212 14.63 6.74 0.42
C VAL A 212 15.11 8.13 -0.03
N ILE A 213 16.29 8.17 -0.62
CA ILE A 213 16.79 9.35 -1.33
C ILE A 213 16.07 9.39 -2.68
N THR A 214 14.95 10.10 -2.79
CA THR A 214 14.56 10.69 -4.08
C THR A 214 15.13 12.10 -4.14
N GLY A 215 16.45 12.16 -4.33
CA GLY A 215 17.10 13.33 -4.87
C GLY A 215 16.76 13.39 -6.36
N TRP A 216 16.36 14.57 -6.82
CA TRP A 216 16.48 14.96 -8.20
C TRP A 216 17.93 14.71 -8.63
N TRP A 217 18.19 13.58 -9.29
CA TRP A 217 19.40 13.43 -10.07
C TRP A 217 19.13 14.02 -11.45
N TYR A 218 19.45 15.30 -11.53
CA TYR A 218 19.96 15.90 -12.75
C TYR A 218 21.18 15.08 -13.16
N ASP A 219 21.08 14.35 -14.27
CA ASP A 219 22.19 13.64 -14.88
C ASP A 219 23.22 14.69 -15.35
N ARG A 220 24.24 14.97 -14.52
CA ARG A 220 25.45 15.67 -14.95
C ARG A 220 26.56 14.65 -15.08
N GLY A 221 27.06 14.56 -16.30
CA GLY A 221 28.12 13.67 -16.73
C GLY A 221 29.35 13.68 -15.81
N VAL A 222 29.88 12.49 -15.61
CA VAL A 222 31.18 12.23 -15.01
C VAL A 222 32.23 12.47 -16.10
N TYR A 223 32.84 13.64 -16.11
CA TYR A 223 34.25 13.77 -16.49
C TYR A 223 35.06 13.53 -15.22
N GLN A 224 35.66 12.35 -15.10
CA GLN A 224 36.79 12.12 -14.21
C GLN A 224 38.02 11.90 -15.10
N GLY A 225 38.80 12.97 -15.25
CA GLY A 225 40.22 12.84 -15.50
C GLY A 225 40.89 12.35 -14.23
N TYR A 226 41.69 11.31 -14.35
CA TYR A 226 42.80 11.03 -13.44
C TYR A 226 44.07 11.12 -14.27
N ASP A 227 44.93 12.05 -13.87
CA ASP A 227 46.33 12.13 -14.26
C ASP A 227 47.13 10.93 -13.71
N GLN A 228 48.25 10.65 -14.39
CA GLN A 228 49.39 9.78 -14.05
C GLN A 228 49.16 8.28 -14.35
N VAL A 229 49.86 7.65 -15.32
CA VAL A 229 51.26 7.73 -15.79
C VAL A 229 51.31 7.57 -17.32
#